data_AF-A0A934J4V3-F1
#
_entry.id   AF-A0A934J4V3-F1
#
_cell.length_a   1.000
_cell.length_b   1.000
_cell.length_c   1.000
_cell.angle_alpha   90.00
_cell.angle_beta   90.00
_cell.angle_gamma   90.00
#
_symmetry.space_group_name_H-M   'P 1'
#
loop_
_entity.id
_entity.type
_entity.pdbx_description
1 polymer ?
#
loop_
_entity_poly.entity_id
_entity_poly.type
_entity_poly.pdbx_seq_one_letter_code
_entity_poly.pdbx_strand_id
1 'polypeptide(L)'
;MSIDRLKEYKYKAARIKVLSNYYNGNGVVSKPFREDDELQRMHSKWRVEPDYLTEEDKQLVKTAREYLIGNPTGTFNQLAAVPKFGIDSIDTQRLQELRKKVKRVIADRNQSKNDIDTVLDRVSELQELKAEMKRMDLALEALASIKSAYTEVLRLRYIEGLPVNEIAQKMFINRRTAHWQMRL
;
A
#
# COMPACT_ATOMS: atom_id res chain seq x y z
N MET A 1 19.44 4.58 6.56
CA MET A 1 18.09 4.57 7.19
C MET A 1 18.19 5.38 8.48
N SER A 2 17.32 6.39 8.71
CA SER A 2 17.35 7.15 9.97
C SER A 2 16.65 6.36 11.09
N ILE A 3 17.21 6.39 12.31
CA ILE A 3 16.61 5.81 13.53
C ILE A 3 15.21 6.37 13.78
N ASP A 4 14.96 7.63 13.40
CA ASP A 4 13.65 8.26 13.59
C ASP A 4 12.55 7.57 12.78
N ARG A 5 12.88 7.04 11.59
CA ARG A 5 11.94 6.25 10.78
C ARG A 5 11.52 4.94 11.47
N LEU A 6 12.42 4.31 12.22
CA LEU A 6 12.09 3.08 12.96
C LEU A 6 11.17 3.35 14.15
N LYS A 7 11.28 4.51 14.80
CA LYS A 7 10.37 4.90 15.90
C LYS A 7 8.93 5.05 15.41
N GLU A 8 8.76 5.49 14.17
CA GLU A 8 7.43 5.61 13.54
C GLU A 8 6.81 4.25 13.17
N TYR A 9 7.58 3.16 13.14
CA TYR A 9 7.11 1.85 12.68
C TYR A 9 5.87 1.37 13.45
N LYS A 10 5.90 1.44 14.78
CA LYS A 10 4.76 1.06 15.64
C LYS A 10 3.54 1.95 15.42
N TYR A 11 3.75 3.25 15.20
CA TYR A 11 2.67 4.17 14.89
C TYR A 11 2.02 3.82 13.54
N LYS A 12 2.81 3.58 12.49
CA LYS A 12 2.31 3.17 11.17
C LYS A 12 1.57 1.84 11.25
N ALA A 13 2.09 0.87 11.99
CA ALA A 13 1.42 -0.42 12.23
C ALA A 13 0.08 -0.26 12.96
N ALA A 14 0.02 0.58 14.01
CA ALA A 14 -1.21 0.88 14.72
C ALA A 14 -2.23 1.60 13.82
N ARG A 15 -1.77 2.55 12.99
CA ARG A 15 -2.61 3.27 12.04
C ARG A 15 -3.19 2.35 10.98
N ILE A 16 -2.40 1.42 10.43
CA ILE A 16 -2.88 0.37 9.53
C ILE A 16 -3.96 -0.48 10.20
N LYS A 17 -3.77 -0.87 11.46
CA LYS A 17 -4.76 -1.67 12.21
C LYS A 17 -6.08 -0.92 12.37
N VAL A 18 -6.04 0.38 12.69
CA VAL A 18 -7.23 1.23 12.78
C VAL A 18 -7.92 1.33 11.43
N LEU A 19 -7.19 1.71 10.37
CA LEU A 19 -7.75 1.85 9.01
C LEU A 19 -8.35 0.53 8.50
N SER A 20 -7.74 -0.61 8.84
CA SER A 20 -8.25 -1.94 8.46
C SER A 20 -9.49 -2.36 9.25
N ASN A 21 -9.60 -1.99 10.53
CA ASN A 21 -10.76 -2.33 11.36
C ASN A 21 -12.02 -1.55 10.97
N TYR A 22 -11.88 -0.31 10.50
CA TYR A 22 -13.00 0.49 10.00
C TYR A 22 -13.67 -0.13 8.78
N TYR A 23 -12.92 -0.87 7.95
CA TYR A 23 -13.47 -1.64 6.84
C TYR A 23 -14.38 -2.79 7.30
N ASN A 24 -14.14 -3.34 8.49
CA ASN A 24 -14.88 -4.51 9.00
C ASN A 24 -16.11 -4.12 9.85
N GLY A 25 -16.18 -2.89 10.39
CA GLY A 25 -17.16 -2.49 11.42
C GLY A 25 -18.41 -1.75 10.94
N ASN A 26 -18.40 -1.09 9.77
CA ASN A 26 -19.48 -0.18 9.33
C ASN A 26 -20.43 -0.77 8.27
N GLY A 27 -20.67 -2.08 8.26
CA GLY A 27 -21.63 -2.70 7.34
C GLY A 27 -21.13 -2.85 5.88
N VAL A 28 -19.89 -2.47 5.60
CA VAL A 28 -19.18 -2.95 4.41
C VAL A 28 -18.74 -4.38 4.70
N VAL A 29 -19.69 -5.31 4.62
CA VAL A 29 -19.36 -6.74 4.52
C VAL A 29 -18.58 -6.90 3.22
N SER A 30 -17.26 -6.77 3.27
CA SER A 30 -16.43 -7.33 2.21
C SER A 30 -16.59 -8.84 2.34
N LYS A 31 -17.56 -9.41 1.62
CA LYS A 31 -17.41 -10.79 1.16
C LYS A 31 -15.99 -10.87 0.60
N PRO A 32 -15.19 -11.87 1.00
CA PRO A 32 -13.80 -11.94 0.59
C PRO A 32 -13.78 -11.98 -0.94
N PHE A 33 -13.38 -10.87 -1.56
CA PHE A 33 -12.19 -10.70 -2.40
C PHE A 33 -11.81 -11.91 -3.30
N ARG A 34 -12.79 -12.69 -3.78
CA ARG A 34 -12.56 -13.92 -4.53
C ARG A 34 -13.04 -13.81 -5.98
N GLU A 35 -13.96 -12.89 -6.27
CA GLU A 35 -14.45 -12.62 -7.63
C GLU A 35 -13.59 -11.58 -8.39
N ASP A 36 -12.96 -10.63 -7.68
CA ASP A 36 -12.04 -9.64 -8.29
C ASP A 36 -10.81 -10.34 -8.91
N ASP A 37 -10.34 -11.42 -8.29
CA ASP A 37 -9.24 -12.23 -8.78
C ASP A 37 -9.61 -12.98 -10.08
N GLU A 38 -10.87 -13.36 -10.31
CA GLU A 38 -11.28 -14.08 -11.53
C GLU A 38 -11.44 -13.17 -12.74
N LEU A 39 -12.15 -12.05 -12.60
CA LEU A 39 -12.23 -11.03 -13.65
C LEU A 39 -10.86 -10.44 -13.97
N GLN A 40 -10.01 -10.25 -12.95
CA GLN A 40 -8.67 -9.73 -13.15
C GLN A 40 -7.68 -10.78 -13.69
N ARG A 41 -7.85 -12.07 -13.37
CA ARG A 41 -7.15 -13.18 -14.05
C ARG A 41 -7.60 -13.31 -15.50
N MET A 42 -8.87 -13.08 -15.80
CA MET A 42 -9.37 -12.97 -17.17
C MET A 42 -8.70 -11.80 -17.89
N HIS A 43 -8.72 -10.58 -17.32
CA HIS A 43 -8.06 -9.42 -17.93
C HIS A 43 -6.53 -9.57 -18.06
N SER A 44 -5.86 -10.23 -17.11
CA SER A 44 -4.41 -10.52 -17.21
C SER A 44 -4.07 -11.52 -18.32
N LYS A 45 -5.02 -12.40 -18.68
CA LYS A 45 -4.92 -13.27 -19.86
C LYS A 45 -5.15 -12.52 -21.16
N TRP A 46 -5.81 -11.37 -21.11
CA TRP A 46 -6.09 -10.52 -22.27
C TRP A 46 -4.93 -9.55 -22.48
N ARG A 47 -3.78 -10.09 -22.92
CA ARG A 47 -2.64 -9.31 -23.43
C ARG A 47 -2.94 -8.64 -24.77
N VAL A 48 -4.09 -8.93 -25.37
CA VAL A 48 -4.58 -8.37 -26.63
C VAL A 48 -5.68 -7.37 -26.33
N GLU A 49 -5.65 -6.24 -27.01
CA GLU A 49 -6.65 -5.18 -26.88
C GLU A 49 -8.05 -5.72 -27.24
N PRO A 50 -9.04 -5.63 -26.33
CA PRO A 50 -10.37 -6.16 -26.60
C PRO A 50 -11.06 -5.47 -27.79
N ASP A 51 -11.52 -6.24 -28.77
CA ASP A 51 -12.26 -5.73 -29.95
C ASP A 51 -13.61 -5.08 -29.61
N TYR A 52 -14.11 -5.26 -28.38
CA TYR A 52 -15.37 -4.65 -27.92
C TYR A 52 -15.21 -3.24 -27.37
N LEU A 53 -13.99 -2.72 -27.22
CA LEU A 53 -13.77 -1.37 -26.69
C LEU A 53 -14.09 -0.33 -27.76
N THR A 54 -14.84 0.70 -27.38
CA THR A 54 -15.00 1.88 -28.22
C THR A 54 -13.66 2.59 -28.41
N GLU A 55 -13.51 3.38 -29.47
CA GLU A 55 -12.28 4.17 -29.68
C GLU A 55 -11.98 5.11 -28.50
N GLU A 56 -13.03 5.64 -27.85
CA GLU A 56 -12.89 6.41 -26.62
C GLU A 56 -12.31 5.57 -25.47
N ASP A 57 -12.80 4.35 -25.28
CA ASP A 57 -12.30 3.44 -24.25
C ASP A 57 -10.85 3.02 -24.51
N LYS A 58 -10.45 2.83 -25.77
CA LYS A 58 -9.06 2.54 -26.14
C LYS A 58 -8.13 3.69 -25.77
N GLN A 59 -8.54 4.94 -26.04
CA GLN A 59 -7.77 6.12 -25.64
C GLN A 59 -7.66 6.24 -24.12
N LEU A 60 -8.74 5.96 -23.37
CA LEU A 60 -8.70 5.93 -21.91
C LEU A 60 -7.72 4.88 -21.38
N VAL A 61 -7.71 3.67 -21.95
CA VAL A 61 -6.78 2.59 -21.58
C VAL A 61 -5.34 2.96 -21.92
N LYS A 62 -5.11 3.61 -23.07
CA LYS A 62 -3.79 4.08 -23.47
C LYS A 62 -3.25 5.14 -22.50
N THR A 63 -4.02 6.18 -22.21
CA THR A 63 -3.67 7.19 -21.20
C THR A 63 -3.47 6.53 -19.83
N ALA A 64 -4.31 5.57 -19.43
CA ALA A 64 -4.11 4.86 -18.17
C ALA A 64 -2.75 4.14 -18.13
N ARG A 65 -2.35 3.45 -19.19
CA ARG A 65 -1.06 2.73 -19.27
C ARG A 65 0.15 3.65 -19.21
N GLU A 66 0.05 4.85 -19.78
CA GLU A 66 1.14 5.83 -19.75
C GLU A 66 1.39 6.38 -18.33
N TYR A 67 0.33 6.50 -17.52
CA TYR A 67 0.40 7.08 -16.17
C TYR A 67 0.46 6.05 -15.05
N LEU A 68 0.00 4.82 -15.27
CA LEU A 68 0.03 3.75 -14.27
C LEU A 68 1.41 3.08 -14.23
N ILE A 69 2.11 3.24 -13.12
CA ILE A 69 3.34 2.47 -12.85
C ILE A 69 2.92 1.07 -12.38
N GLY A 70 2.78 0.15 -13.34
CA GLY A 70 2.42 -1.25 -13.12
C GLY A 70 0.92 -1.56 -13.26
N ASN A 71 0.52 -2.76 -12.85
CA ASN A 71 -0.87 -3.26 -12.94
C ASN A 71 -1.47 -3.45 -11.54
N PRO A 72 -1.99 -2.39 -10.89
CA PRO A 72 -2.58 -2.50 -9.55
C PRO A 72 -3.79 -3.45 -9.56
N THR A 73 -3.84 -4.32 -8.56
CA THR A 73 -4.91 -5.31 -8.38
C THR A 73 -5.99 -4.83 -7.44
N GLY A 74 -7.27 -5.03 -7.81
CA GLY A 74 -8.45 -4.55 -7.07
C GLY A 74 -8.94 -3.16 -7.49
N THR A 75 -10.26 -2.98 -7.57
CA THR A 75 -10.91 -1.77 -8.10
C THR A 75 -10.59 -0.47 -7.33
N PHE A 76 -10.47 -0.53 -6.00
CA PHE A 76 -10.02 0.63 -5.20
C PHE A 76 -8.56 0.99 -5.46
N ASN A 77 -7.69 -0.01 -5.62
CA ASN A 77 -6.27 0.20 -5.87
C ASN A 77 -6.03 0.75 -7.27
N GLN A 78 -6.82 0.31 -8.25
CA GLN A 78 -6.84 0.89 -9.59
C GLN A 78 -7.28 2.36 -9.54
N LEU A 79 -8.33 2.70 -8.78
CA LEU A 79 -8.77 4.09 -8.64
C LEU A 79 -7.73 4.98 -7.93
N ALA A 80 -7.03 4.45 -6.93
CA ALA A 80 -5.96 5.16 -6.23
C ALA A 80 -4.74 5.41 -7.12
N ALA A 81 -4.39 4.44 -7.97
CA ALA A 81 -3.23 4.54 -8.84
C ALA A 81 -3.42 5.52 -10.02
N VAL A 82 -4.66 5.81 -10.42
CA VAL A 82 -4.95 6.77 -11.49
C VAL A 82 -4.73 8.21 -10.98
N PRO A 83 -3.81 9.00 -11.55
CA PRO A 83 -3.56 10.38 -11.13
C PRO A 83 -4.80 11.28 -11.26
N LYS A 84 -4.89 12.31 -10.40
CA LYS A 84 -5.98 13.31 -10.47
C LYS A 84 -5.79 14.32 -11.61
N PHE A 85 -4.54 14.52 -12.03
CA PHE A 85 -4.14 15.47 -13.06
C PHE A 85 -3.14 14.82 -14.01
N GLY A 86 -3.29 15.09 -15.30
CA GLY A 86 -2.34 14.70 -16.35
C GLY A 86 -1.35 15.82 -16.63
N ILE A 87 -0.45 15.57 -17.59
CA ILE A 87 0.53 16.54 -18.09
C ILE A 87 -0.17 17.65 -18.88
N ASP A 88 -1.26 17.33 -19.59
CA ASP A 88 -2.07 18.29 -20.34
C ASP A 88 -3.56 18.26 -19.91
N SER A 89 -4.34 19.19 -20.47
CA SER A 89 -5.77 19.31 -20.16
C SER A 89 -6.60 18.13 -20.70
N ILE A 90 -6.15 17.50 -21.79
CA ILE A 90 -6.84 16.39 -22.46
C ILE A 90 -6.68 15.12 -21.64
N ASP A 91 -5.46 14.81 -21.21
CA ASP A 91 -5.14 13.72 -20.30
C ASP A 91 -5.82 13.91 -18.96
N THR A 92 -5.89 15.14 -18.45
CA THR A 92 -6.64 15.42 -17.22
C THR A 92 -8.12 15.05 -17.36
N GLN A 93 -8.76 15.39 -18.49
CA GLN A 93 -10.15 14.99 -18.75
C GLN A 93 -10.30 13.47 -18.84
N ARG A 94 -9.42 12.80 -19.61
CA ARG A 94 -9.41 11.34 -19.75
C ARG A 94 -9.20 10.62 -18.43
N LEU A 95 -8.27 11.09 -17.60
CA LEU A 95 -8.02 10.53 -16.26
C LEU A 95 -9.23 10.72 -15.34
N GLN A 96 -9.92 11.87 -15.40
CA GLN A 96 -11.15 12.08 -14.65
C GLN A 96 -12.28 11.17 -15.11
N GLU A 97 -12.43 10.95 -16.42
CA GLU A 97 -13.41 10.02 -16.97
C GLU A 97 -13.12 8.57 -16.54
N LEU A 98 -11.87 8.15 -16.61
CA LEU A 98 -11.43 6.85 -16.12
C LEU A 98 -11.78 6.68 -14.63
N ARG A 99 -11.48 7.69 -13.80
CA ARG A 99 -11.84 7.70 -12.37
C ARG A 99 -13.36 7.63 -12.17
N LYS A 100 -14.16 8.34 -12.97
CA LYS A 100 -15.64 8.27 -12.92
C LYS A 100 -16.15 6.87 -13.27
N LYS A 101 -15.60 6.22 -14.30
CA LYS A 101 -15.98 4.85 -14.69
C LYS A 101 -15.64 3.84 -13.60
N VAL A 102 -14.43 3.91 -13.02
CA VAL A 102 -14.03 3.02 -11.91
C VAL A 102 -14.88 3.26 -10.66
N LYS A 103 -15.16 4.53 -10.30
CA LYS A 103 -16.09 4.86 -9.20
C LYS A 103 -17.48 4.27 -9.40
N ARG A 104 -17.99 4.30 -10.64
CA ARG A 104 -19.29 3.71 -10.97
C ARG A 104 -19.30 2.21 -10.70
N VAL A 105 -18.28 1.48 -11.16
CA VAL A 105 -18.14 0.05 -10.90
C VAL A 105 -18.08 -0.25 -9.38
N ILE A 106 -17.37 0.57 -8.61
CA ILE A 106 -17.33 0.44 -7.14
C ILE A 106 -18.69 0.71 -6.51
N ALA A 107 -19.40 1.75 -6.97
CA ALA A 107 -20.73 2.11 -6.47
C ALA A 107 -21.77 1.03 -6.76
N ASP A 108 -21.77 0.49 -7.98
CA ASP A 108 -22.70 -0.55 -8.42
C ASP A 108 -22.49 -1.84 -7.60
N ARG A 109 -21.26 -2.11 -7.15
CA ARG A 109 -20.91 -3.25 -6.30
C ARG A 109 -21.23 -3.05 -4.81
N ASN A 110 -21.10 -1.82 -4.29
CA ASN A 110 -21.24 -1.53 -2.86
C ASN A 110 -22.56 -0.84 -2.48
N GLN A 111 -23.48 -0.62 -3.43
CA GLN A 111 -24.79 0.05 -3.23
C GLN A 111 -24.71 1.42 -2.51
N SER A 112 -23.56 2.11 -2.52
CA SER A 112 -23.40 3.43 -1.90
C SER A 112 -22.44 4.31 -2.70
N LYS A 113 -22.96 5.44 -3.21
CA LYS A 113 -22.21 6.44 -4.00
C LYS A 113 -21.49 7.48 -3.13
N ASN A 114 -21.98 7.74 -1.92
CA ASN A 114 -21.60 8.94 -1.16
C ASN A 114 -20.35 8.76 -0.29
N ASP A 115 -19.91 7.52 -0.02
CA ASP A 115 -18.76 7.25 0.86
C ASP A 115 -17.48 6.85 0.08
N ILE A 116 -17.55 6.77 -1.26
CA ILE A 116 -16.46 6.23 -2.09
C ILE A 116 -15.20 7.10 -2.02
N ASP A 117 -15.34 8.42 -2.00
CA ASP A 117 -14.18 9.33 -1.93
C ASP A 117 -13.47 9.26 -0.57
N THR A 118 -14.24 9.23 0.52
CA THR A 118 -13.70 9.05 1.88
C THR A 118 -12.99 7.70 2.02
N VAL A 119 -13.59 6.64 1.46
CA VAL A 119 -13.01 5.30 1.44
C VAL A 119 -11.74 5.29 0.60
N LEU A 120 -11.72 5.99 -0.54
CA LEU A 120 -10.56 6.06 -1.41
C LEU A 120 -9.36 6.75 -0.74
N ASP A 121 -9.58 7.89 -0.08
CA ASP A 121 -8.51 8.59 0.64
C ASP A 121 -7.89 7.70 1.73
N ARG A 122 -8.72 6.90 2.42
CA ARG A 122 -8.26 5.92 3.41
C ARG A 122 -7.50 4.74 2.79
N VAL A 123 -7.91 4.25 1.63
CA VAL A 123 -7.18 3.20 0.89
C VAL A 123 -5.81 3.71 0.47
N SER A 124 -5.75 4.90 -0.10
CA SER A 124 -4.48 5.54 -0.48
C SER A 124 -3.57 5.69 0.73
N GLU A 125 -4.08 6.19 1.86
CA GLU A 125 -3.32 6.28 3.12
C GLU A 125 -2.80 4.91 3.57
N LEU A 126 -3.65 3.88 3.54
CA LEU A 126 -3.29 2.52 3.93
C LEU A 126 -2.19 1.94 3.01
N GLN A 127 -2.29 2.19 1.70
CA GLN A 127 -1.29 1.75 0.72
C GLN A 127 0.06 2.45 0.94
N GLU A 128 0.05 3.77 1.15
CA GLU A 128 1.26 4.55 1.41
C GLU A 128 1.97 4.04 2.68
N LEU A 129 1.21 3.84 3.77
CA LEU A 129 1.74 3.31 5.03
C LEU A 129 2.33 1.91 4.86
N LYS A 130 1.65 1.02 4.13
CA LYS A 130 2.16 -0.34 3.84
C LYS A 130 3.42 -0.30 2.97
N ALA A 131 3.45 0.56 1.95
CA ALA A 131 4.62 0.71 1.09
C ALA A 131 5.82 1.25 1.87
N GLU A 132 5.60 2.20 2.78
CA GLU A 132 6.64 2.75 3.63
C GLU A 132 7.19 1.70 4.61
N MET A 133 6.31 0.94 5.28
CA MET A 133 6.72 -0.17 6.14
C MET A 133 7.54 -1.20 5.38
N LYS A 134 7.10 -1.60 4.18
CA LYS A 134 7.84 -2.55 3.34
C LYS A 134 9.23 -2.03 2.97
N ARG A 135 9.39 -0.74 2.70
CA ARG A 135 10.72 -0.12 2.46
C ARG A 135 11.60 -0.18 3.72
N MET A 136 11.03 0.01 4.90
CA MET A 136 11.76 -0.13 6.17
C MET A 136 12.20 -1.58 6.40
N ASP A 137 11.31 -2.55 6.15
CA ASP A 137 11.62 -3.97 6.28
C ASP A 137 12.74 -4.39 5.31
N LEU A 138 12.68 -3.97 4.04
CA LEU A 138 13.74 -4.20 3.06
C LEU A 138 15.08 -3.58 3.47
N ALA A 139 15.05 -2.37 4.05
CA ALA A 139 16.26 -1.73 4.54
C ALA A 139 16.87 -2.49 5.73
N LEU A 140 16.03 -3.04 6.63
CA LEU A 140 16.47 -3.89 7.73
C LEU A 140 17.01 -5.24 7.23
N GLU A 141 16.39 -5.84 6.21
CA GLU A 141 16.88 -7.08 5.59
C GLU A 141 18.22 -6.88 4.89
N ALA A 142 18.38 -5.80 4.12
CA ALA A 142 19.65 -5.45 3.49
C ALA A 142 20.74 -5.15 4.52
N LEU A 143 20.38 -4.60 5.68
CA LEU A 143 21.30 -4.41 6.79
C LEU A 143 21.63 -5.73 7.50
N ALA A 144 20.66 -6.64 7.61
CA ALA A 144 20.84 -7.93 8.25
C ALA A 144 21.84 -8.82 7.50
N SER A 145 21.91 -8.70 6.16
CA SER A 145 22.89 -9.43 5.34
C SER A 145 24.34 -9.01 5.62
N ILE A 146 24.55 -7.79 6.12
CA ILE A 146 25.88 -7.26 6.46
C ILE A 146 26.16 -7.42 7.96
N LYS A 147 25.18 -7.10 8.82
CA LYS A 147 25.29 -7.12 10.29
C LYS A 147 23.98 -7.57 10.94
N SER A 148 23.72 -8.87 10.94
CA SER A 148 22.51 -9.47 11.52
C SER A 148 22.24 -9.07 12.98
N ALA A 149 23.26 -9.15 13.85
CA ALA A 149 23.13 -8.79 15.27
C ALA A 149 22.78 -7.31 15.48
N TYR A 150 23.22 -6.43 14.58
CA TYR A 150 22.90 -5.01 14.64
C TYR A 150 21.43 -4.75 14.28
N THR A 151 20.93 -5.39 13.21
CA THR A 151 19.52 -5.31 12.82
C THR A 151 18.60 -5.78 13.95
N GLU A 152 18.96 -6.86 14.63
CA GLU A 152 18.15 -7.42 15.72
C GLU A 152 18.04 -6.45 16.89
N VAL A 153 19.15 -5.82 17.31
CA VAL A 153 19.14 -4.77 18.34
C VAL A 153 18.26 -3.59 17.93
N LEU A 154 18.31 -3.15 16.67
CA LEU A 154 17.47 -2.06 16.18
C LEU A 154 15.99 -2.40 16.21
N ARG A 155 15.62 -3.63 15.81
CA ARG A 155 14.23 -4.11 15.88
C ARG A 155 13.74 -4.15 17.32
N LEU A 156 14.48 -4.80 18.22
CA LEU A 156 14.09 -4.91 19.62
C LEU A 156 13.99 -3.54 20.30
N ARG A 157 14.89 -2.60 19.97
CA ARG A 157 14.89 -1.27 20.59
C ARG A 157 13.83 -0.34 20.04
N TYR A 158 13.76 -0.19 18.73
CA TYR A 158 12.97 0.87 18.09
C TYR A 158 11.62 0.39 17.57
N ILE A 159 11.49 -0.90 17.23
CA ILE A 159 10.21 -1.50 16.86
C ILE A 159 9.54 -2.07 18.11
N GLU A 160 10.18 -2.95 18.87
CA GLU A 160 9.56 -3.54 20.05
C GLU A 160 9.54 -2.59 21.26
N GLY A 161 10.42 -1.59 21.30
CA GLY A 161 10.47 -0.60 22.38
C GLY A 161 11.13 -1.13 23.66
N LEU A 162 11.87 -2.24 23.58
CA LEU A 162 12.44 -2.88 24.76
C LEU A 162 13.58 -2.04 25.38
N PRO A 163 13.74 -2.07 26.71
CA PRO A 163 14.89 -1.48 27.37
C PRO A 163 16.17 -2.26 27.05
N VAL A 164 17.31 -1.57 27.04
CA VAL A 164 18.63 -2.14 26.67
C VAL A 164 18.98 -3.37 27.49
N ASN A 165 18.56 -3.43 28.75
CA ASN A 165 18.79 -4.58 29.63
C ASN A 165 18.05 -5.84 29.14
N GLU A 166 16.79 -5.70 28.73
CA GLU A 166 16.00 -6.82 28.19
C GLU A 166 16.52 -7.26 26.82
N ILE A 167 17.02 -6.33 26.00
CA ILE A 167 17.67 -6.64 24.73
C ILE A 167 18.94 -7.47 24.98
N ALA A 168 19.78 -7.04 25.92
CA ALA A 168 21.00 -7.73 26.31
C ALA A 168 20.69 -9.17 26.78
N GLN A 169 19.63 -9.34 27.57
CA GLN A 169 19.15 -10.66 28.01
C GLN A 169 18.63 -11.52 26.84
N LYS A 170 17.74 -10.98 26.00
CA LYS A 170 17.17 -11.70 24.83
C LYS A 170 18.25 -12.16 23.86
N MET A 171 19.29 -11.36 23.67
CA MET A 171 20.37 -11.64 22.72
C MET A 171 21.57 -12.35 23.35
N PHE A 172 21.53 -12.64 24.66
CA PHE A 172 22.65 -13.23 25.40
C PHE A 172 23.97 -12.44 25.24
N ILE A 173 23.88 -11.11 25.15
CA ILE A 173 25.03 -10.20 25.05
C ILE A 173 25.14 -9.32 26.28
N ASN A 174 26.32 -8.76 26.54
CA ASN A 174 26.47 -7.79 27.61
C ASN A 174 25.85 -6.43 27.21
N ARG A 175 25.45 -5.63 28.22
CA ARG A 175 24.83 -4.31 28.02
C ARG A 175 25.69 -3.34 27.21
N ARG A 176 27.02 -3.43 27.34
CA ARG A 176 27.97 -2.57 26.62
C ARG A 176 27.98 -2.89 25.11
N THR A 177 27.92 -4.17 24.76
CA THR A 177 27.81 -4.66 23.38
C THR A 177 26.48 -4.25 22.77
N ALA A 178 25.37 -4.35 23.51
CA ALA A 178 24.07 -3.86 23.07
C ALA A 178 24.10 -2.34 22.79
N HIS A 179 24.73 -1.54 23.67
CA HIS A 179 24.89 -0.10 23.44
C HIS A 179 25.78 0.23 22.24
N TRP A 180 26.86 -0.52 22.03
CA TRP A 180 27.75 -0.33 20.88
C TRP A 180 27.03 -0.65 19.57
N GLN A 181 26.24 -1.72 19.55
CA GLN A 181 25.36 -2.11 18.45
C GLN A 181 24.16 -1.16 18.26
N MET A 182 23.94 -0.15 19.11
CA MET A 182 22.94 0.90 18.86
C MET A 182 23.54 2.18 18.26
N ARG A 183 24.88 2.31 18.26
CA ARG A 183 25.60 3.53 17.86
C ARG A 183 26.29 3.45 16.51
N LEU A 184 26.53 2.24 16.01
CA LEU A 184 26.96 1.97 14.63
C LEU A 184 25.84 2.24 13.64
#